data_AF-A0A7X3NWB7-F1
#
_entry.id   AF-A0A7X3NWB7-F1
#
_cell.length_a   1.000
_cell.length_b   1.000
_cell.length_c   1.000
_cell.angle_alpha   90.00
_cell.angle_beta   90.00
_cell.angle_gamma   90.00
#
_symmetry.space_group_name_H-M   'P 1'
#
loop_
_entity.id
_entity.type
_entity.pdbx_description
1 polymer ?
#
loop_
_entity_poly.entity_id
_entity_poly.type
_entity_poly.pdbx_seq_one_letter_code
_entity_poly.pdbx_strand_id
1 'polypeptide(L)'
;MIASSFIGIRKRYVRSVSIPIFAIGLFLIAIFVASCGDEGDTTEDTPGMTEVLQPVSTPPPTAQTPQPGVVEQPVVEEPVVPDVPKTSFKDDIQPILAERCAVPGCHAAAGAARGLDLTQYDTFKKGGNTGPGFVAGDGKGSLVVKRIDGGGMPPIPPPLDGDQVQLFIDWIDEGGENN
;
A
#
# COMPACT_ATOMS: atom_id res chain seq x y z
N MET A 1 0.59 -65.69 -38.45
CA MET A 1 0.07 -65.30 -37.12
C MET A 1 0.32 -63.81 -36.93
N ILE A 2 -0.66 -62.95 -37.18
CA ILE A 2 -0.58 -61.51 -36.87
C ILE A 2 -1.93 -61.15 -36.25
N ALA A 3 -1.94 -61.02 -34.92
CA ALA A 3 -3.13 -60.70 -34.14
C ALA A 3 -3.44 -59.21 -34.27
N SER A 4 -4.63 -58.89 -34.79
CA SER A 4 -5.15 -57.51 -34.82
C SER A 4 -5.88 -57.23 -33.50
N SER A 5 -5.26 -56.44 -32.63
CA SER A 5 -5.87 -55.96 -31.39
C SER A 5 -6.79 -54.77 -31.67
N PHE A 6 -8.10 -54.97 -31.51
CA PHE A 6 -9.08 -53.90 -31.51
C PHE A 6 -9.13 -53.24 -30.12
N ILE A 7 -8.63 -52.01 -30.00
CA ILE A 7 -8.82 -51.16 -28.83
C ILE A 7 -10.28 -50.67 -28.82
N GLY A 8 -11.09 -51.16 -27.88
CA GLY A 8 -12.45 -50.70 -27.64
C GLY A 8 -12.44 -49.42 -26.80
N ILE A 9 -12.79 -48.29 -27.38
CA ILE A 9 -12.93 -47.01 -26.68
C ILE A 9 -14.22 -47.05 -25.85
N ARG A 10 -14.09 -47.30 -24.53
CA ARG A 10 -15.20 -47.21 -23.59
C ARG A 10 -15.55 -45.73 -23.35
N LYS A 11 -16.68 -45.30 -23.90
CA LYS A 11 -17.26 -43.96 -23.72
C LYS A 11 -17.55 -43.75 -22.21
N ARG A 12 -16.74 -42.96 -21.52
CA ARG A 12 -16.96 -42.62 -20.10
C ARG A 12 -18.15 -41.67 -20.00
N TYR A 13 -19.30 -42.21 -19.63
CA TYR A 13 -20.51 -41.45 -19.35
C TYR A 13 -20.40 -40.84 -17.95
N VAL A 14 -19.89 -39.61 -17.86
CA VAL A 14 -19.88 -38.84 -16.61
C VAL A 14 -21.31 -38.40 -16.30
N ARG A 15 -21.92 -39.04 -15.30
CA ARG A 15 -23.20 -38.59 -14.71
C ARG A 15 -22.96 -37.24 -14.04
N SER A 16 -23.41 -36.16 -14.68
CA SER A 16 -23.44 -34.82 -14.11
C SER A 16 -24.49 -34.78 -13.00
N VAL A 17 -24.05 -34.85 -11.74
CA VAL A 17 -24.91 -34.69 -10.56
C VAL A 17 -24.95 -33.20 -10.24
N SER A 18 -25.96 -32.50 -10.76
CA SER A 18 -26.23 -31.11 -10.41
C SER A 18 -26.82 -31.05 -9.00
N ILE A 19 -26.01 -30.68 -8.01
CA ILE A 19 -26.46 -30.47 -6.63
C ILE A 19 -27.08 -29.06 -6.55
N PRO A 20 -28.37 -28.91 -6.25
CA PRO A 20 -29.01 -27.59 -6.15
C PRO A 20 -28.50 -26.83 -4.93
N ILE A 21 -27.90 -25.66 -5.17
CA ILE A 21 -27.24 -24.76 -4.20
C ILE A 21 -28.21 -24.20 -3.13
N PHE A 22 -29.52 -24.42 -3.26
CA PHE A 22 -30.55 -23.89 -2.37
C PHE A 22 -30.61 -24.50 -0.95
N ALA A 23 -29.82 -25.52 -0.62
CA ALA A 23 -29.81 -26.14 0.71
C ALA A 23 -28.74 -25.60 1.68
N ILE A 24 -27.82 -24.72 1.24
CA ILE A 24 -26.75 -24.18 2.11
C ILE A 24 -27.14 -22.79 2.68
N GLY A 25 -28.16 -22.12 2.12
CA GLY A 25 -28.58 -20.77 2.52
C GLY A 25 -29.38 -20.64 3.82
N LEU A 26 -29.68 -21.74 4.52
CA LEU A 26 -30.53 -21.74 5.72
C LEU A 26 -29.79 -22.14 7.02
N PHE A 27 -28.46 -22.17 7.02
CA PHE A 27 -27.65 -22.46 8.22
C PHE A 27 -26.75 -21.30 8.69
N LEU A 28 -26.77 -20.13 8.03
CA LEU A 28 -25.99 -18.94 8.44
C LEU A 28 -26.87 -17.73 8.80
N ILE A 29 -28.06 -17.95 9.37
CA ILE A 29 -28.97 -16.89 9.84
C ILE A 29 -29.33 -17.08 11.33
N ALA A 30 -28.35 -17.46 12.16
CA ALA A 30 -28.56 -17.66 13.61
C ALA A 30 -27.35 -17.28 14.50
N ILE A 31 -26.54 -16.28 14.10
CA ILE A 31 -25.47 -15.72 14.97
C ILE A 31 -25.57 -14.18 14.98
N PHE A 32 -26.77 -13.62 15.19
CA PHE A 32 -26.98 -12.17 15.21
C PHE A 32 -27.81 -11.66 16.40
N VAL A 33 -27.79 -12.36 17.55
CA VAL A 33 -28.45 -11.87 18.76
C VAL A 33 -27.57 -12.15 19.98
N ALA A 34 -26.93 -11.10 20.49
CA ALA A 34 -26.67 -10.83 21.92
C ALA A 34 -25.37 -10.03 22.17
N SER A 35 -25.27 -8.80 21.67
CA SER A 35 -24.38 -7.81 22.30
C SER A 35 -24.96 -6.40 22.11
N CYS A 36 -25.96 -6.07 22.93
CA CYS A 36 -26.19 -4.68 23.32
C CYS A 36 -25.23 -4.43 24.49
N GLY A 37 -24.33 -3.45 24.35
CA GLY A 37 -23.34 -3.09 25.36
C GLY A 37 -23.06 -1.59 25.31
N ASP A 38 -23.61 -0.94 26.33
CA ASP A 38 -23.30 0.35 26.95
C ASP A 38 -23.23 1.66 26.14
N GLU A 39 -24.23 2.47 26.44
CA GLU A 39 -24.29 3.92 26.27
C GLU A 39 -23.53 4.58 27.43
N GLY A 40 -22.42 5.26 27.13
CA GLY A 40 -21.82 6.28 27.99
C GLY A 40 -21.41 7.43 27.06
N ASP A 41 -22.11 8.56 27.02
CA ASP A 41 -22.15 9.64 28.01
C ASP A 41 -20.75 10.03 28.51
N THR A 42 -20.19 11.06 27.87
CA THR A 42 -19.87 12.30 28.58
C THR A 42 -19.84 13.45 27.58
N THR A 43 -20.76 14.38 27.80
CA THR A 43 -20.64 15.78 27.40
C THR A 43 -19.37 16.38 28.01
N GLU A 44 -18.48 16.94 27.20
CA GLU A 44 -17.62 18.05 27.64
C GLU A 44 -17.59 19.12 26.54
N ASP A 45 -18.56 20.02 26.69
CA ASP A 45 -18.45 21.44 26.38
C ASP A 45 -17.12 21.98 26.94
N THR A 46 -16.34 22.68 26.13
CA THR A 46 -15.38 23.66 26.66
C THR A 46 -15.37 24.89 25.75
N PRO A 47 -15.66 26.09 26.29
CA PRO A 47 -15.76 27.32 25.52
C PRO A 47 -14.39 27.86 25.14
N GLY A 48 -14.38 28.70 24.10
CA GLY A 48 -13.21 29.43 23.65
C GLY A 48 -12.51 30.20 24.77
N MET A 49 -11.18 30.07 24.78
CA MET A 49 -10.30 31.05 25.40
C MET A 49 -9.59 31.83 24.30
N THR A 50 -10.12 33.04 24.09
CA THR A 50 -9.35 34.22 23.71
C THR A 50 -8.26 34.46 24.77
N GLU A 51 -7.24 35.27 24.42
CA GLU A 51 -6.13 35.76 25.28
C GLU A 51 -4.96 34.78 25.39
N VAL A 52 -3.69 35.13 25.14
CA VAL A 52 -2.96 36.33 25.53
C VAL A 52 -1.76 36.52 24.58
N LEU A 53 -1.54 37.75 24.12
CA LEU A 53 -0.28 38.21 23.53
C LEU A 53 0.86 38.07 24.55
N GLN A 54 1.86 37.22 24.28
CA GLN A 54 3.12 37.23 25.03
C GLN A 54 4.21 37.95 24.22
N PRO A 55 4.83 39.03 24.74
CA PRO A 55 6.02 39.61 24.16
C PRO A 55 7.22 38.69 24.42
N VAL A 56 7.80 38.14 23.36
CA VAL A 56 9.10 37.45 23.40
C VAL A 56 10.16 38.45 23.86
N SER A 57 10.59 38.33 25.11
CA SER A 57 11.75 39.04 25.63
C SER A 57 12.96 38.13 25.46
N THR A 58 13.76 38.45 24.44
CA THR A 58 15.12 37.94 24.25
C THR A 58 15.99 38.23 25.47
N PRO A 59 16.65 37.23 26.08
CA PRO A 59 17.79 37.51 26.95
C PRO A 59 19.01 37.96 26.11
N PRO A 60 19.83 38.89 26.62
CA PRO A 60 21.05 39.32 25.95
C PRO A 60 22.10 38.20 25.88
N PRO A 61 23.01 38.22 24.90
CA PRO A 61 24.10 37.27 24.82
C PRO A 61 25.07 37.51 25.97
N THR A 62 25.17 36.56 26.90
CA THR A 62 26.27 36.52 27.85
C THR A 62 27.55 36.22 27.08
N ALA A 63 28.39 37.25 26.95
CA ALA A 63 29.75 37.13 26.48
C ALA A 63 30.50 36.12 27.36
N GLN A 64 30.82 34.96 26.78
CA GLN A 64 31.78 34.04 27.35
C GLN A 64 33.16 34.41 26.83
N THR A 65 34.05 34.66 27.78
CA THR A 65 35.47 34.97 27.62
C THR A 65 36.20 33.87 26.80
N PRO A 66 37.21 34.21 25.98
CA PRO A 66 37.88 33.26 25.09
C PRO A 66 38.61 32.16 25.88
N GLN A 67 38.33 30.89 25.58
CA GLN A 67 39.19 29.78 25.97
C GLN A 67 40.48 29.82 25.12
N PRO A 68 41.67 29.85 25.73
CA PRO A 68 42.92 29.67 25.02
C PRO A 68 43.17 28.19 24.74
N GLY A 69 43.35 27.86 23.46
CA GLY A 69 44.21 26.76 23.03
C GLY A 69 43.67 25.34 23.21
N VAL A 70 42.70 24.95 22.37
CA VAL A 70 42.65 23.58 21.87
C VAL A 70 43.28 23.59 20.49
N VAL A 71 44.35 22.82 20.36
CA VAL A 71 45.15 22.67 19.16
C VAL A 71 44.23 22.13 18.05
N GLU A 72 44.03 22.94 17.02
CA GLU A 72 43.17 22.62 15.87
C GLU A 72 43.86 21.56 15.01
N GLN A 73 43.59 20.29 15.33
CA GLN A 73 43.74 19.21 14.37
C GLN A 73 42.57 19.32 13.37
N PRO A 74 42.82 19.23 12.05
CA PRO A 74 41.75 19.24 11.07
C PRO A 74 40.98 17.92 11.20
N VAL A 75 39.87 17.96 11.93
CA VAL A 75 38.88 16.88 11.90
C VAL A 75 38.27 16.94 10.51
N VAL A 76 38.64 15.98 9.67
CA VAL A 76 37.92 15.70 8.43
C VAL A 76 36.59 15.11 8.89
N GLU A 77 35.58 15.98 9.05
CA GLU A 77 34.22 15.60 9.39
C GLU A 77 33.64 14.91 8.16
N GLU A 78 33.68 13.56 8.16
CA GLU A 78 32.95 12.76 7.19
C GLU A 78 31.47 13.15 7.32
N PRO A 79 30.79 13.49 6.20
CA PRO A 79 29.43 13.98 6.28
C PRO A 79 28.55 12.90 6.92
N VAL A 80 28.01 13.20 8.09
CA VAL A 80 27.00 12.38 8.75
C VAL A 80 25.76 12.42 7.85
N VAL A 81 25.63 11.43 6.96
CA VAL A 81 24.40 11.24 6.20
C VAL A 81 23.36 10.73 7.20
N PRO A 82 22.26 11.46 7.45
CA PRO A 82 21.22 10.98 8.33
C PRO A 82 20.65 9.66 7.78
N ASP A 83 20.52 8.66 8.66
CA ASP A 83 19.84 7.40 8.38
C ASP A 83 18.33 7.68 8.28
N VAL A 84 17.87 8.02 7.07
CA VAL A 84 16.45 8.22 6.80
C VAL A 84 15.82 6.83 6.66
N PRO A 85 14.77 6.52 7.44
CA PRO A 85 14.12 5.21 7.35
C PRO A 85 13.59 4.97 5.93
N LYS A 86 13.91 3.80 5.38
CA LYS A 86 13.50 3.37 4.04
C LYS A 86 12.01 3.00 4.01
N THR A 87 11.32 3.32 2.92
CA THR A 87 9.92 2.95 2.70
C THR A 87 9.80 1.44 2.46
N SER A 88 8.82 0.77 3.08
CA SER A 88 8.57 -0.66 2.96
C SER A 88 7.49 -0.97 1.93
N PHE A 89 7.74 -1.94 1.04
CA PHE A 89 6.68 -2.45 0.19
C PHE A 89 5.58 -3.10 1.00
N LYS A 90 5.92 -3.94 1.97
CA LYS A 90 4.95 -4.70 2.74
C LYS A 90 4.10 -3.82 3.64
N ASP A 91 4.72 -2.86 4.32
CA ASP A 91 4.05 -2.10 5.37
C ASP A 91 3.44 -0.78 4.84
N ASP A 92 4.01 -0.17 3.80
CA ASP A 92 3.54 1.13 3.28
C ASP A 92 2.79 1.00 1.94
N ILE A 93 3.30 0.22 0.98
CA ILE A 93 2.78 0.20 -0.40
C ILE A 93 1.69 -0.87 -0.60
N GLN A 94 1.92 -2.09 -0.12
CA GLN A 94 1.03 -3.22 -0.31
C GLN A 94 -0.36 -2.99 0.28
N PRO A 95 -0.54 -2.36 1.46
CA PRO A 95 -1.88 -2.08 1.99
C PRO A 95 -2.68 -1.16 1.07
N ILE A 96 -2.04 -0.13 0.50
CA ILE A 96 -2.67 0.80 -0.45
C ILE A 96 -3.08 0.06 -1.72
N LEU A 97 -2.18 -0.76 -2.27
CA LEU A 97 -2.48 -1.58 -3.46
C LEU A 97 -3.64 -2.55 -3.19
N ALA A 98 -3.65 -3.22 -2.04
CA ALA A 98 -4.68 -4.19 -1.67
C ALA A 98 -6.07 -3.54 -1.49
N GLU A 99 -6.11 -2.39 -0.80
CA GLU A 99 -7.38 -1.71 -0.49
C GLU A 99 -7.98 -1.00 -1.71
N ARG A 100 -7.13 -0.39 -2.55
CA ARG A 100 -7.59 0.56 -3.57
C ARG A 100 -7.50 0.05 -5.00
N CYS A 101 -6.60 -0.89 -5.28
CA CYS A 101 -6.23 -1.22 -6.66
C CYS A 101 -6.48 -2.70 -7.00
N ALA A 102 -6.06 -3.61 -6.14
CA ALA A 102 -6.18 -5.06 -6.30
C ALA A 102 -7.58 -5.59 -5.96
N VAL A 103 -8.61 -4.84 -6.38
CA VAL A 103 -10.02 -5.21 -6.20
C VAL A 103 -10.53 -6.04 -7.38
N PRO A 104 -11.51 -6.93 -7.17
CA PRO A 104 -12.07 -7.76 -8.24
C PRO A 104 -12.57 -6.93 -9.43
N GLY A 105 -12.14 -7.30 -10.64
CA GLY A 105 -12.51 -6.59 -11.87
C GLY A 105 -11.68 -5.35 -12.19
N CYS A 106 -10.79 -4.89 -11.29
CA CYS A 106 -9.84 -3.81 -11.56
C CYS A 106 -8.44 -4.35 -11.79
N HIS A 107 -7.66 -4.67 -10.76
CA HIS A 107 -6.28 -5.14 -10.94
C HIS A 107 -5.95 -6.34 -10.05
N ALA A 108 -6.85 -7.31 -10.01
CA ALA A 108 -6.68 -8.60 -9.34
C ALA A 108 -6.68 -9.76 -10.35
N ALA A 109 -5.77 -10.73 -10.15
CA ALA A 109 -5.48 -11.90 -10.99
C ALA A 109 -6.53 -12.29 -12.06
N ALA A 110 -7.72 -12.72 -11.65
CA ALA A 110 -8.77 -13.14 -12.57
C ALA A 110 -9.59 -11.93 -13.07
N GLY A 111 -9.46 -11.62 -14.37
CA GLY A 111 -10.18 -10.50 -14.97
C GLY A 111 -9.53 -9.14 -14.76
N ALA A 112 -8.25 -9.11 -14.36
CA ALA A 112 -7.43 -7.91 -14.25
C ALA A 112 -7.52 -7.03 -15.51
N ALA A 113 -7.94 -5.79 -15.33
CA ALA A 113 -7.91 -4.76 -16.33
C ALA A 113 -6.48 -4.60 -16.86
N ARG A 114 -6.36 -4.60 -18.19
CA ARG A 114 -5.09 -4.48 -18.92
C ARG A 114 -4.06 -5.56 -18.54
N GLY A 115 -4.49 -6.70 -18.01
CA GLY A 115 -3.59 -7.80 -17.62
C GLY A 115 -2.63 -7.44 -16.49
N LEU A 116 -2.94 -6.42 -15.69
CA LEU A 116 -2.13 -5.96 -14.56
C LEU A 116 -2.68 -6.53 -13.25
N ASP A 117 -1.87 -7.34 -12.57
CA ASP A 117 -2.19 -7.92 -11.27
C ASP A 117 -1.34 -7.28 -10.17
N LEU A 118 -2.00 -6.58 -9.24
CA LEU A 118 -1.38 -5.83 -8.14
C LEU A 118 -1.46 -6.57 -6.80
N THR A 119 -1.88 -7.84 -6.81
CA THR A 119 -2.02 -8.64 -5.57
C THR A 119 -0.67 -9.07 -4.98
N GLN A 120 0.39 -9.12 -5.78
CA GLN A 120 1.72 -9.56 -5.38
C GLN A 120 2.80 -8.63 -5.92
N TYR A 121 3.93 -8.55 -5.21
CA TYR A 121 5.08 -7.74 -5.64
C TYR A 121 5.56 -8.13 -7.06
N ASP A 122 5.78 -9.42 -7.31
CA ASP A 122 6.34 -9.90 -8.58
C ASP A 122 5.44 -9.57 -9.77
N THR A 123 4.12 -9.66 -9.59
CA THR A 123 3.16 -9.33 -10.64
C THR A 123 3.04 -7.82 -10.85
N PHE A 124 3.12 -7.02 -9.78
CA PHE A 124 3.17 -5.57 -9.87
C PHE A 124 4.43 -5.10 -10.59
N LYS A 125 5.61 -5.62 -10.22
CA LYS A 125 6.88 -5.29 -10.86
C LYS A 125 6.89 -5.68 -12.34
N LYS A 126 6.41 -6.88 -12.66
CA LYS A 126 6.25 -7.34 -14.05
C LYS A 126 5.35 -6.42 -14.87
N GLY A 127 4.29 -5.89 -14.25
CA GLY A 127 3.30 -5.06 -14.90
C GLY A 127 2.35 -5.81 -15.82
N GLY A 128 1.66 -5.08 -16.68
CA GLY A 128 0.60 -5.58 -17.56
C GLY A 128 0.87 -5.31 -19.04
N ASN A 129 -0.20 -5.23 -19.83
CA ASN A 129 -0.13 -5.08 -21.29
C ASN A 129 0.52 -3.77 -21.76
N THR A 130 0.71 -2.79 -20.85
CA THR A 130 1.29 -1.49 -21.14
C THR A 130 2.73 -1.33 -20.66
N GLY A 131 3.35 -2.41 -20.18
CA GLY A 131 4.71 -2.39 -19.63
C GLY A 131 4.76 -2.64 -18.12
N PRO A 132 5.94 -2.44 -17.50
CA PRO A 132 6.15 -2.69 -16.08
C PRO A 132 5.28 -1.77 -15.22
N GLY A 133 4.93 -2.22 -14.01
CA GLY A 133 4.16 -1.39 -13.07
C GLY A 133 4.96 -0.17 -12.62
N PHE A 134 6.26 -0.37 -12.36
CA PHE A 134 7.22 0.65 -12.00
C PHE A 134 8.63 0.32 -12.53
N VAL A 135 9.49 1.32 -12.57
CA VAL A 135 10.91 1.21 -12.92
C VAL A 135 11.71 1.67 -11.70
N ALA A 136 12.47 0.76 -11.10
CA ALA A 136 13.29 1.06 -9.92
C ALA A 136 14.23 2.26 -10.17
N GLY A 137 14.25 3.20 -9.24
CA GLY A 137 15.02 4.45 -9.33
C GLY A 137 14.37 5.55 -10.19
N ASP A 138 13.16 5.33 -10.72
CA ASP A 138 12.41 6.31 -11.52
C ASP A 138 10.97 6.46 -11.02
N GLY A 139 10.80 7.03 -9.83
CA GLY A 139 9.51 7.20 -9.16
C GLY A 139 8.53 8.00 -10.01
N LYS A 140 8.84 9.26 -10.33
CA LYS A 140 7.95 10.13 -11.13
C LYS A 140 7.80 9.66 -12.59
N GLY A 141 8.79 8.97 -13.15
CA GLY A 141 8.70 8.43 -14.51
C GLY A 141 7.96 7.10 -14.60
N SER A 142 7.75 6.40 -13.49
CA SER A 142 7.05 5.12 -13.44
C SER A 142 5.58 5.22 -13.82
N LEU A 143 5.09 4.18 -14.50
CA LEU A 143 3.71 4.16 -15.01
C LEU A 143 2.68 4.21 -13.89
N VAL A 144 2.91 3.52 -12.78
CA VAL A 144 2.01 3.56 -11.62
C VAL A 144 1.82 4.99 -11.09
N VAL A 145 2.91 5.75 -10.90
CA VAL A 145 2.86 7.12 -10.39
C VAL A 145 2.09 8.03 -11.35
N LYS A 146 2.37 7.93 -12.66
CA LYS A 146 1.62 8.66 -13.70
C LYS A 146 0.12 8.34 -13.73
N ARG A 147 -0.31 7.19 -13.19
CA ARG A 147 -1.71 6.78 -13.16
C ARG A 147 -2.41 7.24 -11.89
N ILE A 148 -1.72 7.20 -10.75
CA ILE A 148 -2.26 7.64 -9.45
C ILE A 148 -2.20 9.16 -9.28
N ASP A 149 -1.25 9.82 -9.93
CA ASP A 149 -1.11 11.28 -9.96
C ASP A 149 -1.79 11.86 -11.21
N GLY A 150 -3.08 12.20 -11.10
CA GLY A 150 -3.84 12.84 -12.17
C GLY A 150 -4.19 11.95 -13.39
N GLY A 151 -3.68 10.72 -13.44
CA GLY A 151 -3.89 9.76 -14.53
C GLY A 151 -5.18 8.94 -14.45
N GLY A 152 -6.05 9.22 -13.46
CA GLY A 152 -7.40 8.67 -13.35
C GLY A 152 -7.51 7.30 -12.67
N MET A 153 -6.49 6.87 -11.92
CA MET A 153 -6.55 5.64 -11.10
C MET A 153 -6.32 5.98 -9.61
N PRO A 154 -7.02 5.30 -8.68
CA PRO A 154 -8.23 4.54 -8.92
C PRO A 154 -9.39 5.47 -9.36
N PRO A 155 -10.32 5.00 -10.21
CA PRO A 155 -11.49 5.80 -10.60
C PRO A 155 -12.49 5.94 -9.44
N ILE A 156 -12.58 4.91 -8.60
CA ILE A 156 -13.39 4.83 -7.38
C ILE A 156 -12.62 3.89 -6.43
N PRO A 157 -12.44 4.20 -5.13
CA PRO A 157 -12.79 5.44 -4.40
C PRO A 157 -11.94 6.66 -4.86
N PRO A 158 -12.02 7.86 -4.24
CA PRO A 158 -11.26 9.03 -4.69
C PRO A 158 -9.76 8.76 -4.89
N PRO A 159 -9.09 9.56 -5.75
CA PRO A 159 -7.65 9.45 -5.96
C PRO A 159 -6.87 9.44 -4.65
N LEU A 160 -5.69 8.82 -4.68
CA LEU A 160 -4.75 8.87 -3.56
C LEU A 160 -4.45 10.34 -3.23
N ASP A 161 -4.28 10.64 -1.94
CA ASP A 161 -3.77 11.94 -1.53
C ASP A 161 -2.27 12.08 -1.86
N GLY A 162 -1.76 13.30 -1.70
CA GLY A 162 -0.37 13.62 -2.04
C GLY A 162 0.66 12.81 -1.26
N ASP A 163 0.38 12.50 0.01
CA ASP A 163 1.29 11.76 0.87
C ASP A 163 1.35 10.30 0.45
N GLN A 164 0.20 9.70 0.11
CA GLN A 164 0.14 8.37 -0.46
C GLN A 164 0.86 8.30 -1.81
N VAL A 165 0.70 9.29 -2.70
CA VAL A 165 1.45 9.33 -3.97
C VAL A 165 2.96 9.45 -3.70
N GLN A 166 3.35 10.24 -2.70
CA GLN A 166 4.75 10.43 -2.34
C GLN A 166 5.39 9.13 -1.83
N LEU A 167 4.67 8.30 -1.06
CA LEU A 167 5.14 6.97 -0.65
C LEU A 167 5.54 6.10 -1.86
N PHE A 168 4.73 6.10 -2.93
CA PHE A 168 5.07 5.35 -4.14
C PHE A 168 6.32 5.93 -4.83
N ILE A 169 6.46 7.25 -4.87
CA ILE A 169 7.62 7.91 -5.48
C ILE A 169 8.89 7.52 -4.71
N ASP A 170 8.88 7.72 -3.40
CA ASP A 170 10.04 7.47 -2.52
C ASP A 170 10.44 6.01 -2.56
N TRP A 171 9.49 5.10 -2.38
CA TRP A 171 9.76 3.66 -2.45
C TRP A 171 10.36 3.23 -3.79
N ILE A 172 9.86 3.77 -4.92
CA ILE A 172 10.41 3.44 -6.24
C ILE A 172 11.81 4.03 -6.41
N ASP A 173 12.03 5.29 -5.99
CA ASP A 173 13.32 5.97 -6.06
C ASP A 173 14.38 5.25 -5.19
N GLU A 174 13.96 4.65 -4.07
CA GLU A 174 14.77 3.79 -3.20
C GLU A 174 15.02 2.37 -3.76
N GLY A 175 14.58 2.10 -4.99
CA GLY A 175 14.83 0.86 -5.72
C GLY A 175 13.63 -0.08 -5.83
N GLY A 176 12.49 0.27 -5.22
CA GLY A 176 11.23 -0.48 -5.31
C GLY A 176 11.41 -1.92 -4.86
N GLU A 177 12.05 -2.14 -3.71
CA GLU A 177 12.36 -3.46 -3.17
C GLU A 177 11.15 -4.11 -2.50
N ASN A 178 11.14 -5.43 -2.40
CA ASN A 178 10.15 -6.18 -1.64
C ASN A 178 10.67 -6.41 -0.22
N ASN A 179 10.52 -5.40 0.63
CA ASN A 179 11.05 -5.32 2.00
C ASN A 179 9.94 -5.26 3.05
#